data_AF-A0A937CFH6-F1
#
_entry.id   AF-A0A937CFH6-F1
#
_cell.length_a   1.000
_cell.length_b   1.000
_cell.length_c   1.000
_cell.angle_alpha   90.00
_cell.angle_beta   90.00
_cell.angle_gamma   90.00
#
_symmetry.space_group_name_H-M   'P 1'
#
loop_
_entity.id
_entity.type
_entity.pdbx_description
1 polymer ?
#
loop_
_entity_poly.entity_id
_entity_poly.type
_entity_poly.pdbx_seq_one_letter_code
_entity_poly.pdbx_strand_id
1 'polypeptide(L)'
;MTLVIPDTLKQTADLLVEQFQELITTVMLLRQNPIGNEIDDQATILEEKMKQFKNNINKGDMTAARDIMKETVELCYSFRDAIKTEIDRINQSQKRRVLTAFIFQANWLSRTNEVTDP
;
A
#
# COMPACT_ATOMS: atom_id res chain seq x y z
N MET A 1 -13.80 -29.26 -0.92
CA MET A 1 -13.03 -28.83 -2.10
C MET A 1 -11.96 -27.88 -1.57
N THR A 2 -10.72 -28.34 -1.44
CA THR A 2 -9.64 -27.49 -0.94
C THR A 2 -9.26 -26.56 -2.08
N LEU A 3 -9.59 -25.27 -1.95
CA LEU A 3 -9.14 -24.24 -2.88
C LEU A 3 -7.61 -24.18 -2.80
N VAL A 4 -6.94 -24.84 -3.74
CA VAL A 4 -5.51 -24.70 -3.93
C VAL A 4 -5.30 -23.30 -4.51
N ILE A 5 -4.78 -22.39 -3.69
CA ILE A 5 -4.34 -21.09 -4.17
C ILE A 5 -3.19 -21.37 -5.15
N PRO A 6 -3.24 -20.84 -6.39
CA PRO A 6 -2.12 -20.96 -7.31
C PRO A 6 -0.86 -20.38 -6.66
N ASP A 7 0.26 -21.09 -6.66
CA ASP A 7 1.53 -20.60 -6.10
C ASP A 7 1.93 -19.23 -6.67
N THR A 8 1.57 -18.97 -7.92
CA THR A 8 1.72 -17.68 -8.59
C THR A 8 0.98 -16.55 -7.90
N LEU A 9 -0.23 -16.80 -7.39
CA LEU A 9 -1.05 -15.78 -6.75
C LEU A 9 -0.52 -15.44 -5.35
N LYS A 10 0.00 -16.45 -4.63
CA LYS A 10 0.71 -16.24 -3.37
C LYS A 10 2.00 -15.46 -3.56
N GLN A 11 2.78 -15.79 -4.59
CA GLN A 11 3.99 -15.05 -4.96
C GLN A 11 3.69 -13.59 -5.34
N THR A 12 2.64 -13.35 -6.12
CA THR A 12 2.20 -11.99 -6.46
C THR A 12 1.75 -11.22 -5.22
N ALA A 13 1.01 -11.87 -4.31
CA ALA A 13 0.58 -11.27 -3.06
C ALA A 13 1.77 -10.92 -2.14
N ASP A 14 2.76 -11.81 -2.00
CA ASP A 14 3.97 -11.53 -1.22
C ASP A 14 4.78 -10.37 -1.82
N LEU A 15 4.94 -10.34 -3.15
CA LEU A 15 5.61 -9.24 -3.85
C LEU A 15 4.86 -7.91 -3.67
N LEU A 16 3.53 -7.93 -3.71
CA LEU A 16 2.70 -6.74 -3.46
C LEU A 16 2.90 -6.24 -2.03
N VAL A 17 2.95 -7.12 -1.03
CA VAL A 17 3.19 -6.70 0.36
C VAL A 17 4.58 -6.09 0.52
N GLU A 18 5.62 -6.70 -0.06
CA GLU A 18 6.99 -6.16 -0.01
C GLU A 18 7.10 -4.78 -0.66
N GLN A 19 6.58 -4.64 -1.89
CA GLN A 19 6.55 -3.36 -2.61
C GLN A 19 5.79 -2.28 -1.83
N PHE A 20 4.73 -2.66 -1.12
CA PHE A 20 3.96 -1.73 -0.30
C PHE A 20 4.68 -1.33 1.00
N GLN A 21 5.39 -2.27 1.63
CA GLN A 21 6.20 -1.96 2.81
C GLN A 21 7.35 -1.02 2.49
N GLU A 22 7.97 -1.15 1.31
CA GLU A 22 8.97 -0.21 0.80
C GLU A 22 8.38 1.19 0.59
N LEU A 23 7.14 1.26 0.07
CA LEU A 23 6.41 2.51 -0.10
C LEU A 23 6.16 3.20 1.25
N ILE A 24 5.59 2.48 2.22
CA ILE A 24 5.33 3.02 3.58
C ILE A 24 6.63 3.47 4.22
N THR A 25 7.69 2.65 4.14
CA THR A 25 9.01 3.01 4.70
C THR A 25 9.55 4.28 4.05
N THR A 26 9.39 4.43 2.74
CA THR A 26 9.79 5.65 2.02
C THR A 26 9.03 6.88 2.53
N VAL A 27 7.74 6.75 2.81
CA VAL A 27 6.92 7.82 3.41
C VAL A 27 7.33 8.09 4.85
N MET A 28 7.53 7.07 5.68
CA MET A 28 7.97 7.23 7.07
C MET A 28 9.37 7.85 7.14
N LEU A 29 10.26 7.60 6.18
CA LEU A 29 11.57 8.28 6.11
C LEU A 29 11.46 9.76 5.75
N LEU A 30 10.29 10.24 5.29
CA LEU A 30 10.02 11.66 5.06
C LEU A 30 9.72 12.43 6.36
N ARG A 31 9.63 11.75 7.51
CA ARG A 31 9.41 12.26 8.89
C ARG A 31 10.44 13.27 9.42
N GLN A 32 11.38 13.75 8.63
CA GLN A 32 12.31 14.82 9.05
C GLN A 32 11.64 16.20 9.16
N ASN A 33 10.35 16.32 8.87
CA ASN A 33 9.49 17.46 9.23
C ASN A 33 8.05 16.94 9.42
N PRO A 34 7.19 17.63 10.20
CA PRO A 34 5.81 17.20 10.45
C PRO A 34 4.98 17.34 9.17
N ILE A 35 5.09 16.36 8.29
CA ILE A 35 4.07 16.07 7.30
C ILE A 35 2.86 15.65 8.13
N GLY A 36 1.75 16.39 8.03
CA GLY A 36 0.69 16.44 9.04
C GLY A 36 0.24 15.07 9.58
N ASN A 37 -0.17 15.04 10.86
CA ASN A 37 -0.57 13.84 11.61
C ASN A 37 -1.46 12.86 10.83
N GLU A 38 -2.30 13.38 9.93
CA GLU A 38 -3.19 12.60 9.07
C GLU A 38 -2.46 11.64 8.11
N ILE A 39 -1.28 12.02 7.59
CA ILE A 39 -0.47 11.16 6.72
C ILE A 39 0.21 10.05 7.53
N ASP A 40 0.65 10.35 8.75
CA ASP A 40 1.23 9.36 9.67
C ASP A 40 0.20 8.34 10.15
N ASP A 41 -1.02 8.79 10.47
CA ASP A 41 -2.14 7.92 10.86
C ASP A 41 -2.53 7.01 9.68
N GLN A 42 -2.65 7.56 8.47
CA GLN A 42 -2.96 6.77 7.28
C GLN A 42 -1.85 5.77 6.92
N ALA A 43 -0.57 6.13 7.08
CA ALA A 43 0.54 5.21 6.85
C ALA A 43 0.52 4.03 7.82
N THR A 44 0.16 4.28 9.08
CA THR A 44 0.04 3.24 10.12
C THR A 44 -1.12 2.28 9.81
N ILE A 45 -2.29 2.82 9.44
CA ILE A 45 -3.45 2.01 9.03
C ILE A 45 -3.13 1.15 7.81
N LEU A 46 -2.41 1.72 6.83
CA LEU A 46 -1.96 1.03 5.62
C LEU A 46 -1.01 -0.13 5.94
N GLU A 47 -0.09 0.05 6.88
CA GLU A 47 0.82 -1.02 7.33
C GLU A 47 0.05 -2.17 7.97
N GLU A 48 -0.94 -1.86 8.81
CA GLU A 48 -1.76 -2.86 9.48
C GLU A 48 -2.59 -3.68 8.49
N LYS A 49 -3.21 -3.02 7.50
CA LYS A 49 -3.96 -3.73 6.45
C LYS A 49 -3.09 -4.67 5.63
N MET A 50 -1.86 -4.30 5.29
CA MET A 50 -0.95 -5.24 4.62
C MET A 50 -0.58 -6.46 5.46
N LYS A 51 -0.42 -6.28 6.78
CA LYS A 51 -0.21 -7.42 7.69
C LYS A 51 -1.42 -8.34 7.69
N GLN A 52 -2.63 -7.78 7.72
CA GLN A 52 -3.87 -8.56 7.67
C GLN A 52 -4.05 -9.27 6.32
N PHE A 53 -3.75 -8.60 5.20
CA PHE A 53 -3.73 -9.20 3.86
C PHE A 53 -2.81 -10.42 3.80
N LYS A 54 -1.54 -10.26 4.21
CA LYS A 54 -0.57 -11.37 4.24
C LYS A 54 -1.02 -12.53 5.13
N ASN A 55 -1.63 -12.21 6.28
CA ASN A 55 -2.15 -13.23 7.19
C ASN A 55 -3.28 -14.04 6.53
N ASN A 56 -4.20 -13.38 5.81
CA ASN A 56 -5.32 -14.05 5.14
C ASN A 56 -4.85 -14.88 3.94
N ILE A 57 -3.90 -14.38 3.14
CA ILE A 57 -3.24 -15.17 2.08
C ILE A 57 -2.61 -16.44 2.66
N ASN A 58 -1.88 -16.33 3.77
CA ASN A 58 -1.25 -17.48 4.42
C ASN A 58 -2.26 -18.49 5.00
N LYS A 59 -3.43 -18.02 5.43
CA LYS A 59 -4.53 -18.86 5.92
C LYS A 59 -5.34 -19.51 4.80
N GLY A 60 -5.12 -19.11 3.56
CA GLY A 60 -5.92 -19.57 2.43
C GLY A 60 -7.24 -18.81 2.21
N ASP A 61 -7.47 -17.75 2.96
CA ASP A 61 -8.72 -16.98 2.92
C ASP A 61 -8.64 -15.86 1.87
N MET A 62 -8.88 -16.27 0.63
CA MET A 62 -8.80 -15.36 -0.53
C MET A 62 -9.90 -14.30 -0.55
N THR A 63 -11.06 -14.58 0.04
CA THR A 63 -12.16 -13.62 0.12
C THR A 63 -11.77 -12.48 1.05
N ALA A 64 -11.33 -12.81 2.27
CA ALA A 64 -10.87 -11.80 3.23
C ALA A 64 -9.62 -11.05 2.73
N ALA A 65 -8.71 -11.74 2.02
CA ALA A 65 -7.56 -11.08 1.40
C ALA A 65 -8.00 -10.08 0.31
N ARG A 66 -8.95 -10.45 -0.55
CA ARG A 66 -9.47 -9.55 -1.60
C ARG A 66 -10.18 -8.33 -1.01
N ASP A 67 -10.97 -8.52 0.05
CA ASP A 67 -11.67 -7.41 0.70
C ASP A 67 -10.69 -6.42 1.34
N ILE A 68 -9.68 -6.92 2.06
CA ILE A 68 -8.61 -6.07 2.60
C ILE A 68 -7.85 -5.35 1.48
N MET A 69 -7.60 -6.03 0.36
CA MET A 69 -6.91 -5.41 -0.77
C MET A 69 -7.72 -4.24 -1.34
N LYS A 70 -9.04 -4.39 -1.50
CA LYS A 70 -9.93 -3.28 -1.92
C LYS A 70 -9.87 -2.11 -0.95
N GLU A 71 -9.99 -2.36 0.35
CA GLU A 71 -9.88 -1.31 1.38
C GLU A 71 -8.51 -0.63 1.38
N THR A 72 -7.44 -1.38 1.11
CA THR A 72 -6.09 -0.81 1.01
C THR A 72 -5.96 0.07 -0.23
N VAL A 73 -6.53 -0.33 -1.36
CA VAL A 73 -6.57 0.47 -2.59
C VAL A 73 -7.31 1.79 -2.34
N GLU A 74 -8.45 1.76 -1.64
CA GLU A 74 -9.19 2.98 -1.27
C GLU A 74 -8.36 3.91 -0.37
N LEU A 75 -7.69 3.35 0.65
CA LEU A 75 -6.78 4.13 1.50
C LEU A 75 -5.58 4.68 0.75
N CYS A 76 -5.08 3.97 -0.27
CA CYS A 76 -4.04 4.47 -1.15
C CYS A 76 -4.48 5.72 -1.91
N TYR A 77 -5.73 5.76 -2.40
CA TYR A 77 -6.27 6.96 -3.03
C TYR A 77 -6.41 8.11 -2.03
N SER A 78 -6.95 7.85 -0.83
CA SER A 78 -7.05 8.85 0.24
C SER A 78 -5.68 9.43 0.62
N PHE A 79 -4.68 8.56 0.77
CA PHE A 79 -3.30 8.92 1.06
C PHE A 79 -2.68 9.77 -0.03
N ARG A 80 -3.02 9.47 -1.29
CA ARG A 80 -2.58 10.27 -2.42
C ARG A 80 -3.15 11.68 -2.41
N ASP A 81 -4.41 11.84 -2.05
CA ASP A 81 -5.04 13.16 -1.97
C ASP A 81 -4.53 13.97 -0.77
N ALA A 82 -4.30 13.33 0.37
CA ALA A 82 -3.68 13.96 1.54
C ALA A 82 -2.27 14.48 1.22
N ILE A 83 -1.42 13.64 0.63
CA ILE A 83 -0.09 14.05 0.22
C ILE A 83 -0.13 15.12 -0.86
N LYS A 84 -1.05 15.05 -1.83
CA LYS A 84 -1.20 16.08 -2.87
C LYS A 84 -1.55 17.44 -2.26
N THR A 85 -2.33 17.47 -1.20
CA THR A 85 -2.67 18.68 -0.45
C THR A 85 -1.45 19.24 0.29
N GLU A 86 -0.60 18.37 0.81
CA GLU A 86 0.62 18.75 1.54
C GLU A 86 1.86 18.95 0.64
N ILE A 87 1.81 18.53 -0.64
CA ILE A 87 2.97 18.55 -1.54
C ILE A 87 3.48 19.98 -1.76
N ASP A 88 2.59 20.97 -1.76
CA ASP A 88 2.97 22.38 -1.93
C ASP A 88 3.62 22.99 -0.69
N ARG A 89 3.49 22.33 0.47
CA ARG A 89 4.04 22.78 1.76
C ARG A 89 5.40 22.17 2.09
N ILE A 90 5.83 21.14 1.35
CA ILE A 90 7.12 20.46 1.57
C ILE A 90 8.23 20.99 0.65
N ASN A 91 9.50 20.83 1.05
CA ASN A 91 10.64 21.32 0.29
C ASN A 91 10.92 20.47 -0.98
N GLN A 92 11.71 20.98 -1.93
CA GLN A 92 11.97 20.30 -3.22
C GLN A 92 12.58 18.89 -3.09
N SER A 93 13.40 18.64 -2.07
CA SER A 93 14.00 17.32 -1.82
C SER A 93 12.95 16.32 -1.35
N GLN A 94 12.07 16.75 -0.46
CA GLN A 94 10.91 15.97 -0.01
C GLN A 94 9.91 15.75 -1.15
N LYS A 95 9.62 16.77 -1.97
CA LYS A 95 8.79 16.64 -3.19
C LYS A 95 9.28 15.52 -4.09
N ARG A 96 10.59 15.46 -4.35
CA ARG A 96 11.18 14.43 -5.21
C ARG A 96 10.97 13.02 -4.66
N ARG A 97 11.17 12.84 -3.35
CA ARG A 97 10.98 11.55 -2.68
C ARG A 97 9.50 11.14 -2.57
N VAL A 98 8.61 12.10 -2.33
CA VAL A 98 7.14 11.91 -2.37
C VAL A 98 6.68 11.49 -3.76
N LEU A 99 7.18 12.13 -4.82
CA LEU A 99 6.87 11.75 -6.20
C LEU A 99 7.36 10.35 -6.54
N THR A 100 8.52 9.93 -6.03
CA THR A 100 8.98 8.55 -6.15
C THR A 100 8.01 7.57 -5.48
N ALA A 101 7.58 7.86 -4.25
CA ALA A 101 6.57 7.07 -3.55
C ALA A 101 5.27 6.96 -4.38
N PHE A 102 4.82 8.04 -5.02
CA PHE A 102 3.65 8.00 -5.90
C PHE A 102 3.79 7.14 -7.14
N ILE A 103 4.95 7.18 -7.80
CA ILE A 103 5.22 6.34 -8.96
C ILE A 103 5.21 4.86 -8.53
N PHE A 104 5.78 4.54 -7.38
CA PHE A 104 5.72 3.20 -6.80
C PHE A 104 4.29 2.77 -6.47
N GLN A 105 3.50 3.64 -5.85
CA GLN A 105 2.10 3.37 -5.53
C GLN A 105 1.26 3.11 -6.79
N ALA A 106 1.48 3.87 -7.88
CA ALA A 106 0.77 3.65 -9.14
C ALA A 106 1.14 2.30 -9.78
N ASN A 107 2.42 1.93 -9.73
CA ASN A 107 2.88 0.60 -10.20
C ASN A 107 2.30 -0.53 -9.34
N TRP A 108 2.20 -0.31 -8.02
CA TRP A 108 1.59 -1.25 -7.09
C TRP A 108 0.10 -1.45 -7.39
N LEU A 109 -0.67 -0.35 -7.54
CA LEU A 109 -2.09 -0.38 -7.90
C LEU A 109 -2.36 -1.08 -9.24
N SER A 110 -1.44 -0.97 -10.20
CA SER A 110 -1.56 -1.69 -11.47
C SER A 110 -1.45 -3.21 -11.28
N ARG A 111 -0.61 -3.66 -10.34
CA ARG A 111 -0.39 -5.09 -10.05
C ARG A 111 -1.46 -5.67 -9.12
N THR A 112 -2.09 -4.86 -8.27
CA THR A 112 -3.17 -5.34 -7.40
C THR A 112 -4.36 -5.87 -8.18
N ASN A 113 -4.63 -5.32 -9.38
CA ASN A 113 -5.67 -5.81 -10.28
C ASN A 113 -5.47 -7.28 -10.66
N GLU A 114 -4.23 -7.76 -10.75
CA GLU A 114 -3.92 -9.17 -11.05
C GLU A 114 -4.35 -10.13 -9.91
N VAL A 115 -4.55 -9.61 -8.70
CA VAL A 115 -4.95 -10.38 -7.50
C VAL A 115 -6.43 -10.17 -7.16
N THR A 116 -7.01 -9.03 -7.54
CA THR A 116 -8.40 -8.68 -7.25
C THR A 116 -9.36 -9.02 -8.38
N ASP A 117 -8.92 -9.18 -9.62
CA ASP A 117 -9.77 -9.69 -10.71
C ASP A 117 -10.13 -11.18 -10.46
N PRO A 118 -11.42 -11.57 -10.63
CA PRO A 118 -11.91 -12.93 -10.47
C PRO A 118 -11.54 -13.89 -11.61
#